data_AF-A0A8H3XIK5-F1
#
_entry.id   AF-A0A8H3XIK5-F1
#
_cell.length_a   1.000
_cell.length_b   1.000
_cell.length_c   1.000
_cell.angle_alpha   90.00
_cell.angle_beta   90.00
_cell.angle_gamma   90.00
#
_symmetry.space_group_name_H-M   'P 1'
#
loop_
_entity.id
_entity.type
_entity.pdbx_description
1 polymer ?
#
loop_
_entity_poly.entity_id
_entity_poly.type
_entity_poly.pdbx_seq_one_letter_code
_entity_poly.pdbx_strand_id
1 'polypeptide(L)'
;MIEALIVNIHIQSLILGLILASVFFKFTRKDIKLNEPPFVPYRFPIIGHTWSFLTDCEKLILESRKKYGESFSLYVFGQIITVVGKDSTQEVFVRDRDFNHIEATKTQLPLHYIFTYSPDMIKNGLVMKDWFTKKIDWLTTKLYSNIKAIDMYIGDCDEPKVIRDPVKVMRDIISIPFSSVAFGDECCHYDDILDIFRNLTASVSKLTVIPPLLAFIHPWLHQQFITIPYRFGWNPYSKYRETIIRRIRPVIEKRLNDRKRLGDDWVAPVSYDYKEMKTFQSPEQKL
;
A
#
# COMPACT_ATOMS: atom_id res chain seq x y z
N MET A 1 -16.79 12.56 -30.20
CA MET A 1 -16.81 13.53 -29.08
C MET A 1 -15.40 13.89 -28.60
N ILE A 2 -14.50 12.91 -28.37
CA ILE A 2 -13.08 13.18 -28.05
C ILE A 2 -12.33 13.82 -29.23
N GLU A 3 -12.61 13.41 -30.47
CA GLU A 3 -11.99 14.00 -31.67
C GLU A 3 -12.31 15.49 -31.85
N ALA A 4 -13.54 15.91 -31.52
CA ALA A 4 -13.93 17.32 -31.54
C ALA A 4 -13.20 18.16 -30.48
N LEU A 5 -12.82 17.53 -29.36
CA LEU A 5 -12.05 18.17 -28.29
C LEU A 5 -10.57 18.37 -28.67
N ILE A 6 -10.03 17.51 -29.55
CA ILE A 6 -8.61 17.53 -29.96
C ILE A 6 -8.37 18.49 -31.13
N VAL A 7 -9.36 18.71 -32.02
CA VAL A 7 -9.17 19.55 -33.22
C VAL A 7 -9.47 21.03 -32.97
N ASN A 8 -10.25 21.37 -31.94
CA ASN A 8 -10.69 22.74 -31.72
C ASN A 8 -9.73 23.52 -30.81
N ILE A 9 -8.87 24.34 -31.45
CA ILE A 9 -7.87 25.17 -30.79
C ILE A 9 -8.44 26.13 -29.74
N HIS A 10 -9.70 26.55 -29.91
CA HIS A 10 -10.39 27.41 -28.93
C HIS A 10 -10.76 26.64 -27.66
N ILE A 11 -11.18 25.38 -27.80
CA ILE A 11 -11.48 24.50 -26.65
C ILE A 11 -10.19 24.17 -25.90
N GLN A 12 -9.10 23.86 -26.61
CA GLN A 12 -7.79 23.64 -25.99
C GLN A 12 -7.29 24.87 -25.24
N SER A 13 -7.41 26.06 -25.85
CA SER A 13 -7.01 27.33 -25.23
C SER A 13 -7.85 27.64 -23.99
N LEU A 14 -9.15 27.36 -24.01
CA LEU A 14 -10.04 27.50 -22.86
C LEU A 14 -9.65 26.56 -21.71
N ILE A 15 -9.38 25.28 -22.01
CA ILE A 15 -8.94 24.29 -21.02
C ILE A 15 -7.61 24.72 -20.40
N LEU A 16 -6.64 25.13 -21.22
CA LEU A 16 -5.35 25.63 -20.74
C LEU A 16 -5.52 26.88 -19.86
N GLY A 17 -6.38 27.81 -20.29
CA GLY A 17 -6.72 29.01 -19.53
C GLY A 17 -7.34 28.69 -18.16
N LEU A 18 -8.24 27.72 -18.10
CA LEU A 18 -8.85 27.25 -16.84
C LEU A 18 -7.83 26.58 -15.92
N ILE A 19 -6.91 25.77 -16.47
CA ILE A 19 -5.81 25.16 -15.69
C ILE A 19 -4.92 26.27 -15.12
N LEU A 20 -4.50 27.23 -15.94
CA LEU A 20 -3.66 28.34 -15.51
C LEU A 20 -4.37 29.22 -14.46
N ALA A 21 -5.65 29.51 -14.65
CA ALA A 21 -6.46 30.24 -13.67
C ALA A 21 -6.59 29.49 -12.34
N SER A 22 -6.81 28.17 -12.38
CA SER A 22 -6.90 27.33 -11.17
C SER A 22 -5.57 27.28 -10.41
N VAL A 23 -4.45 27.17 -11.15
CA VAL A 23 -3.09 27.25 -10.60
C VAL A 23 -2.85 28.63 -9.98
N PHE A 24 -3.18 29.72 -10.68
CA PHE A 24 -3.06 31.09 -10.20
C PHE A 24 -3.89 31.34 -8.93
N PHE A 25 -5.12 30.83 -8.88
CA PHE A 25 -6.01 31.00 -7.72
C PHE A 25 -5.52 30.24 -6.47
N LYS A 26 -4.84 29.10 -6.65
CA LYS A 26 -4.15 28.41 -5.54
C LYS A 26 -2.98 29.22 -4.99
N PHE A 27 -2.36 30.07 -5.81
CA PHE A 27 -1.26 30.92 -5.36
C PHE A 27 -1.71 32.10 -4.52
N THR A 28 -2.80 32.73 -4.90
CA THR A 28 -3.32 33.92 -4.23
C THR A 28 -3.99 33.61 -2.90
N ARG A 29 -4.35 32.34 -2.63
CA ARG A 29 -4.98 31.89 -1.38
C ARG A 29 -4.03 31.54 -0.23
N LYS A 30 -2.74 31.90 -0.31
CA LYS A 30 -1.76 31.61 0.75
C LYS A 30 -1.79 32.66 1.86
N ASP A 31 -2.95 32.79 2.52
CA ASP A 31 -3.06 33.56 3.74
C ASP A 31 -2.70 32.65 4.92
N ILE A 32 -1.49 32.83 5.46
CA ILE A 32 -1.08 32.17 6.71
C ILE A 32 -1.99 32.71 7.80
N LYS A 33 -2.82 31.85 8.39
CA LYS A 33 -3.72 32.28 9.47
C LYS A 33 -2.93 32.40 10.77
N LEU A 34 -3.44 33.27 11.64
CA LEU A 34 -2.94 33.39 13.01
C LEU A 34 -3.00 32.01 13.70
N ASN A 35 -1.89 31.59 14.33
CA ASN A 35 -1.69 30.29 15.01
C ASN A 35 -1.47 29.07 14.08
N GLU A 36 -1.25 29.24 12.78
CA GLU A 36 -0.76 28.14 11.93
C GLU A 36 0.76 27.91 12.12
N PRO A 37 1.25 26.67 11.93
CA PRO A 37 2.69 26.39 11.96
C PRO A 37 3.46 27.26 10.96
N PRO A 38 4.71 27.68 11.27
CA PRO A 38 5.53 28.48 10.38
C PRO A 38 5.60 27.88 8.98
N PHE A 39 5.29 28.70 7.98
CA PHE A 39 5.36 28.28 6.58
C PHE A 39 6.74 28.57 6.01
N VAL A 40 7.44 27.53 5.56
CA VAL A 40 8.81 27.66 5.06
C VAL A 40 8.80 28.41 3.72
N PRO A 41 9.59 29.49 3.58
CA PRO A 41 9.72 30.20 2.31
C PRO A 41 10.37 29.30 1.25
N TYR A 42 9.76 29.25 0.07
CA TYR A 42 10.29 28.55 -1.09
C TYR A 42 10.69 29.54 -2.20
N ARG A 43 11.62 29.12 -3.05
CA ARG A 43 12.10 29.94 -4.17
C ARG A 43 11.18 29.89 -5.39
N PHE A 44 10.57 28.74 -5.66
CA PHE A 44 9.80 28.51 -6.87
C PHE A 44 8.31 28.40 -6.55
N PRO A 45 7.46 29.34 -6.99
CA PRO A 45 6.04 29.29 -6.68
C PRO A 45 5.38 27.97 -7.07
N ILE A 46 5.54 27.51 -8.32
CA ILE A 46 4.79 26.36 -8.87
C ILE A 46 5.11 25.07 -8.16
N ILE A 47 6.40 24.81 -7.93
CA ILE A 47 6.86 23.56 -7.37
C ILE A 47 7.14 23.64 -5.86
N GLY A 48 7.24 24.83 -5.28
CA GLY A 48 7.58 25.01 -3.86
C GLY A 48 8.90 24.37 -3.48
N HIS A 49 8.82 23.49 -2.49
CA HIS A 49 9.90 22.66 -1.99
C HIS A 49 9.99 21.31 -2.69
N THR A 50 9.16 21.03 -3.69
CA THR A 50 9.08 19.70 -4.33
C THR A 50 10.42 19.23 -4.87
N TRP A 51 11.22 20.12 -5.47
CA TRP A 51 12.54 19.76 -5.95
C TRP A 51 13.46 19.33 -4.80
N SER A 52 13.59 20.16 -3.77
CA SER A 52 14.38 19.82 -2.57
C SER A 52 13.87 18.56 -1.88
N PHE A 53 12.55 18.36 -1.84
CA PHE A 53 11.92 17.17 -1.27
C PHE A 53 12.27 15.90 -2.06
N LEU A 54 12.34 15.98 -3.39
CA LEU A 54 12.70 14.85 -4.24
C LEU A 54 14.20 14.55 -4.24
N THR A 55 15.05 15.57 -4.15
CA THR A 55 16.50 15.40 -4.22
C THR A 55 17.14 15.09 -2.87
N ASP A 56 16.66 15.73 -1.79
CA ASP A 56 17.24 15.61 -0.45
C ASP A 56 16.21 16.03 0.62
N CYS A 57 15.22 15.16 0.84
CA CYS A 57 14.15 15.38 1.82
C CYS A 57 14.70 15.53 3.25
N GLU A 58 15.73 14.75 3.59
CA GLU A 58 16.33 14.75 4.92
C GLU A 58 16.95 16.12 5.23
N LYS A 59 17.79 16.64 4.31
CA LYS A 59 18.36 17.99 4.47
C LYS A 59 17.29 19.06 4.55
N LEU A 60 16.27 19.00 3.69
CA LEU A 60 15.15 19.95 3.71
C LEU A 60 14.46 19.97 5.08
N ILE A 61 14.18 18.79 5.65
CA ILE A 61 13.52 18.66 6.95
C ILE A 61 14.44 19.15 8.07
N LEU A 62 15.72 18.77 8.08
CA LEU A 62 16.68 19.17 9.12
C LEU A 62 16.93 20.67 9.15
N GLU A 63 17.15 21.30 7.99
CA GLU A 63 17.35 22.75 7.89
C GLU A 63 16.09 23.52 8.28
N SER A 64 14.91 23.04 7.86
CA SER A 64 13.63 23.64 8.23
C SER A 64 13.37 23.53 9.72
N ARG A 65 13.60 22.36 10.32
CA ARG A 65 13.46 22.14 11.76
C ARG A 65 14.38 23.04 12.57
N LYS A 66 15.65 23.16 12.17
CA LYS A 66 16.62 24.03 12.84
C LYS A 66 16.19 25.51 12.83
N LYS A 67 15.52 25.96 11.76
CA LYS A 67 15.16 27.37 11.58
C LYS A 67 13.76 27.72 12.11
N TYR A 68 12.81 26.82 12.01
CA TYR A 68 11.38 27.08 12.28
C TYR A 68 10.82 26.28 13.46
N GLY A 69 11.62 25.40 14.07
CA GLY A 69 11.23 24.59 15.22
C GLY A 69 10.65 23.23 14.82
N GLU A 70 9.98 22.59 15.79
CA GLU A 70 9.52 21.20 15.67
C GLU A 70 8.40 21.00 14.65
N SER A 71 7.57 22.01 14.41
CA SER A 71 6.44 21.94 13.49
C SER A 71 6.51 23.07 12.48
N PHE A 72 6.43 22.73 11.20
CA PHE A 72 6.50 23.69 10.10
C PHE A 72 5.78 23.15 8.86
N SER A 73 5.39 24.06 7.97
CA SER A 73 4.64 23.74 6.76
C SER A 73 5.49 23.93 5.51
N LEU A 74 5.47 22.94 4.62
CA LEU A 74 6.13 22.94 3.32
C LEU A 74 5.09 22.89 2.20
N TYR A 75 5.34 23.61 1.11
CA TYR A 75 4.60 23.41 -0.14
C TYR A 75 5.27 22.34 -1.02
N VAL A 76 4.64 21.18 -1.20
CA VAL A 76 5.16 20.02 -1.92
C VAL A 76 4.05 19.41 -2.79
N PHE A 77 4.34 19.10 -4.06
CA PHE A 77 3.39 18.56 -5.06
C PHE A 77 2.05 19.30 -5.17
N GLY A 78 2.05 20.61 -4.98
CA GLY A 78 0.85 21.43 -5.08
C GLY A 78 -0.01 21.45 -3.81
N GLN A 79 0.51 20.89 -2.72
CA GLN A 79 -0.15 20.77 -1.43
C GLN A 79 0.70 21.37 -0.33
N ILE A 80 0.05 21.81 0.74
CA ILE A 80 0.74 22.19 1.98
C ILE A 80 0.83 20.93 2.85
N ILE A 81 2.05 20.50 3.13
CA ILE A 81 2.34 19.41 4.07
C ILE A 81 2.87 20.03 5.36
N THR A 82 2.26 19.71 6.49
CA THR A 82 2.78 20.12 7.80
C THR A 82 3.61 18.98 8.36
N VAL A 83 4.90 19.25 8.55
CA VAL A 83 5.81 18.37 9.28
C VAL A 83 5.59 18.65 10.76
N VAL A 84 5.40 17.59 11.53
CA VAL A 84 5.20 17.66 12.99
C VAL A 84 6.36 17.00 13.71
N GLY A 85 6.72 17.58 14.85
CA GLY A 85 7.77 17.04 15.71
C GLY A 85 7.32 15.79 16.46
N LYS A 86 8.29 15.18 17.15
CA LYS A 86 8.09 13.98 17.97
C LYS A 86 6.95 14.15 18.98
N ASP A 87 6.92 15.29 19.67
CA ASP A 87 5.99 15.52 20.78
C ASP A 87 4.53 15.67 20.33
N SER A 88 4.31 16.13 19.10
CA SER A 88 2.96 16.23 18.50
C SER A 88 2.52 14.97 17.76
N THR A 89 3.41 14.00 17.57
CA THR A 89 3.13 12.79 16.78
C THR A 89 1.98 11.98 17.39
N GLN A 90 1.94 11.83 18.71
CA GLN A 90 0.87 11.12 19.39
C GLN A 90 -0.50 11.77 19.17
N GLU A 91 -0.57 13.11 19.22
CA GLU A 91 -1.81 13.84 19.03
C GLU A 91 -2.39 13.64 17.63
N VAL A 92 -1.52 13.62 16.60
CA VAL A 92 -1.91 13.34 15.21
C VAL A 92 -2.52 11.94 15.06
N PHE A 93 -1.96 10.93 15.73
CA PHE A 93 -2.47 9.55 15.62
C PHE A 93 -3.71 9.26 16.48
N VAL A 94 -3.89 9.96 17.60
CA VAL A 94 -5.03 9.73 18.52
C VAL A 94 -6.29 10.47 18.06
N ARG A 95 -6.16 11.61 17.39
CA ARG A 95 -7.30 12.41 16.91
C ARG A 95 -7.79 11.97 15.54
N ASP A 96 -8.28 10.74 15.45
CA ASP A 96 -8.79 10.10 14.22
C ASP A 96 -9.97 10.83 13.54
N ARG A 97 -10.72 11.64 14.30
CA ARG A 97 -11.79 12.51 13.78
C ARG A 97 -11.25 13.73 13.03
N ASP A 98 -10.07 14.21 13.42
CA ASP A 98 -9.43 15.39 12.84
C ASP A 98 -8.43 14.98 11.75
N PHE A 99 -7.78 13.82 11.90
CA PHE A 99 -6.79 13.27 10.97
C PHE A 99 -7.25 11.95 10.34
N ASN A 100 -7.58 12.00 9.05
CA ASN A 100 -8.04 10.83 8.31
C ASN A 100 -6.90 10.10 7.56
N HIS A 101 -6.27 9.14 8.24
CA HIS A 101 -5.18 8.34 7.67
C HIS A 101 -5.62 7.41 6.53
N ILE A 102 -6.90 7.02 6.49
CA ILE A 102 -7.45 6.13 5.46
C ILE A 102 -7.54 6.87 4.14
N GLU A 103 -8.08 8.09 4.14
CA GLU A 103 -8.13 8.93 2.93
C GLU A 103 -6.72 9.34 2.47
N ALA A 104 -5.81 9.61 3.41
CA ALA A 104 -4.40 9.87 3.07
C ALA A 104 -3.77 8.66 2.35
N THR A 105 -4.02 7.44 2.85
CA THR A 105 -3.55 6.20 2.24
C THR A 105 -4.18 5.97 0.87
N LYS A 106 -5.48 6.18 0.69
CA LYS A 106 -6.13 6.08 -0.63
C LYS A 106 -5.58 7.07 -1.64
N THR A 107 -5.18 8.26 -1.16
CA THR A 107 -4.56 9.30 -1.99
C THR A 107 -3.21 8.86 -2.53
N GLN A 108 -2.36 8.29 -1.65
CA GLN A 108 -1.01 7.84 -2.00
C GLN A 108 -1.00 6.49 -2.75
N LEU A 109 -1.90 5.59 -2.37
CA LEU A 109 -2.03 4.22 -2.88
C LEU A 109 -3.47 4.02 -3.38
N PRO A 110 -3.79 4.38 -4.63
CA PRO A 110 -5.13 4.28 -5.18
C PRO A 110 -5.53 2.85 -5.56
N LEU A 111 -5.40 1.91 -4.63
CA LEU A 111 -5.66 0.48 -4.81
C LEU A 111 -7.12 0.19 -5.16
N HIS A 112 -8.05 1.04 -4.72
CA HIS A 112 -9.49 0.92 -5.01
C HIS A 112 -9.82 1.06 -6.51
N TYR A 113 -8.93 1.67 -7.29
CA TYR A 113 -9.04 1.76 -8.75
C TYR A 113 -8.41 0.57 -9.48
N ILE A 114 -7.64 -0.26 -8.78
CA ILE A 114 -6.90 -1.39 -9.33
C ILE A 114 -7.60 -2.71 -9.01
N PHE A 115 -8.16 -2.82 -7.80
CA PHE A 115 -8.85 -4.02 -7.34
C PHE A 115 -10.36 -3.92 -7.59
N THR A 116 -10.90 -4.86 -8.37
CA THR A 116 -12.33 -4.96 -8.72
C THR A 116 -13.23 -5.10 -7.48
N TYR A 117 -12.73 -5.77 -6.45
CA TYR A 117 -13.32 -5.79 -5.13
C TYR A 117 -12.42 -4.99 -4.22
N SER A 118 -12.64 -3.68 -4.11
CA SER A 118 -11.90 -2.87 -3.14
C SER A 118 -12.34 -3.32 -1.75
N PRO A 119 -11.47 -3.98 -0.98
CA PRO A 119 -11.81 -4.37 0.38
C PRO A 119 -12.13 -3.09 1.17
N ASP A 120 -13.20 -3.12 1.97
CA ASP A 120 -13.37 -2.12 3.02
C ASP A 120 -12.17 -2.26 3.97
N MET A 121 -11.19 -1.36 3.83
CA MET A 121 -9.92 -1.44 4.55
C MET A 121 -10.13 -1.34 6.06
N ILE A 122 -11.18 -0.63 6.52
CA ILE A 122 -11.52 -0.51 7.93
C ILE A 122 -12.01 -1.86 8.43
N LYS A 123 -13.02 -2.40 7.78
CA LYS A 123 -13.62 -3.68 8.17
C LYS A 123 -12.59 -4.82 8.14
N ASN A 124 -11.82 -4.91 7.07
CA ASN A 124 -10.80 -5.95 6.93
C ASN A 124 -9.65 -5.76 7.92
N GLY A 125 -9.25 -4.52 8.20
CA GLY A 125 -8.28 -4.21 9.25
C GLY A 125 -8.75 -4.67 10.64
N LEU A 126 -10.04 -4.48 10.96
CA LEU A 126 -10.62 -4.96 12.22
C LEU A 126 -10.65 -6.49 12.30
N VAL A 127 -11.04 -7.18 11.22
CA VAL A 127 -11.03 -8.64 11.15
C VAL A 127 -9.61 -9.19 11.31
N MET A 128 -8.65 -8.59 10.62
CA MET A 128 -7.24 -8.93 10.70
C MET A 128 -6.71 -8.72 12.12
N LYS A 129 -6.96 -7.55 12.74
CA LYS A 129 -6.58 -7.25 14.13
C LYS A 129 -7.14 -8.28 15.11
N ASP A 130 -8.43 -8.60 15.01
CA ASP A 130 -9.09 -9.61 15.86
C ASP A 130 -8.44 -10.99 15.70
N TRP A 131 -8.16 -11.38 14.46
CA TRP A 131 -7.50 -12.65 14.17
C TRP A 131 -6.08 -12.71 14.74
N PHE A 132 -5.25 -11.68 14.51
CA PHE A 132 -3.89 -11.60 15.06
C PHE A 132 -3.88 -11.65 16.58
N THR A 133 -4.75 -10.87 17.22
CA THR A 133 -4.83 -10.80 18.69
C THR A 133 -5.18 -12.17 19.29
N LYS A 134 -6.11 -12.90 18.67
CA LYS A 134 -6.53 -14.24 19.14
C LYS A 134 -5.54 -15.35 18.83
N LYS A 135 -4.59 -15.13 17.92
CA LYS A 135 -3.68 -16.16 17.41
C LYS A 135 -2.21 -15.82 17.60
N ILE A 136 -1.89 -14.86 18.46
CA ILE A 136 -0.51 -14.39 18.68
C ILE A 136 0.43 -15.52 19.14
N ASP A 137 -0.01 -16.41 20.01
CA ASP A 137 0.80 -17.54 20.51
C ASP A 137 1.09 -18.56 19.40
N TRP A 138 0.08 -18.83 18.57
CA TRP A 138 0.22 -19.72 17.42
C TRP A 138 1.16 -19.12 16.36
N LEU A 139 1.01 -17.81 16.08
CA LEU A 139 1.89 -17.07 15.18
C LEU A 139 3.34 -17.11 15.67
N THR A 140 3.55 -16.93 16.97
CA THR A 140 4.87 -16.99 17.60
C THR A 140 5.48 -18.39 17.42
N THR A 141 4.69 -19.44 17.62
CA THR A 141 5.11 -20.83 17.37
C THR A 141 5.49 -21.06 15.89
N LYS A 142 4.74 -20.47 14.96
CA LYS A 142 5.07 -20.52 13.52
C LYS A 142 6.32 -19.73 13.16
N LEU A 143 6.56 -18.59 13.80
CA LEU A 143 7.82 -17.87 13.65
C LEU A 143 9.02 -18.70 14.13
N TYR A 144 8.88 -19.53 15.16
CA TYR A 144 9.94 -20.48 15.54
C TYR A 144 10.18 -21.58 14.49
N SER A 145 9.15 -21.97 13.73
CA SER A 145 9.34 -22.87 12.58
C SER A 145 10.18 -22.24 11.45
N ASN A 146 10.46 -20.92 11.49
CA ASN A 146 11.42 -20.26 10.59
C ASN A 146 12.84 -20.76 10.75
N ILE A 147 13.18 -21.40 11.86
CA ILE A 147 14.49 -22.05 12.01
C ILE A 147 14.72 -23.03 10.86
N LYS A 148 13.68 -23.75 10.43
CA LYS A 148 13.75 -24.64 9.26
C LYS A 148 13.97 -23.87 7.95
N ALA A 149 13.34 -22.71 7.79
CA ALA A 149 13.55 -21.86 6.61
C ALA A 149 14.98 -21.27 6.59
N ILE A 150 15.49 -20.85 7.76
CA ILE A 150 16.85 -20.37 7.93
C ILE A 150 17.84 -21.49 7.58
N ASP A 151 17.61 -22.70 8.08
CA ASP A 151 18.42 -23.88 7.75
C ASP A 151 18.41 -24.19 6.24
N MET A 152 17.25 -24.10 5.57
CA MET A 152 17.17 -24.31 4.12
C MET A 152 17.99 -23.32 3.29
N TYR A 153 18.07 -22.04 3.69
CA TYR A 153 18.73 -21.00 2.90
C TYR A 153 20.17 -20.72 3.34
N ILE A 154 20.42 -20.76 4.65
CA ILE A 154 21.72 -20.51 5.27
C ILE A 154 22.41 -21.83 5.55
N GLY A 155 21.73 -22.73 6.30
CA GLY A 155 22.23 -24.04 6.71
C GLY A 155 23.35 -23.96 7.74
N ASP A 156 23.90 -25.12 8.08
CA ASP A 156 25.16 -25.20 8.81
C ASP A 156 26.30 -24.67 7.93
N CYS A 157 27.17 -23.84 8.52
CA CYS A 157 28.30 -23.24 7.83
C CYS A 157 29.61 -23.85 8.33
N ASP A 158 30.02 -24.98 7.75
CA ASP A 158 31.35 -25.55 8.00
C ASP A 158 32.47 -24.66 7.43
N GLU A 159 32.16 -23.90 6.38
CA GLU A 159 33.02 -22.85 5.80
C GLU A 159 32.24 -21.52 5.67
N PRO A 160 32.93 -20.36 5.66
CA PRO A 160 32.27 -19.06 5.55
C PRO A 160 31.46 -18.90 4.26
N LYS A 161 30.14 -18.78 4.39
CA LYS A 161 29.22 -18.56 3.27
C LYS A 161 28.99 -17.07 3.03
N VAL A 162 29.36 -16.57 1.85
CA VAL A 162 29.12 -15.17 1.47
C VAL A 162 27.71 -14.99 0.91
N ILE A 163 26.86 -14.30 1.66
CA ILE A 163 25.53 -13.90 1.20
C ILE A 163 25.65 -12.60 0.39
N ARG A 164 25.56 -12.72 -0.93
CA ARG A 164 25.69 -11.57 -1.86
C ARG A 164 24.49 -10.62 -1.83
N ASP A 165 23.30 -11.14 -1.55
CA ASP A 165 22.07 -10.37 -1.49
C ASP A 165 21.29 -10.74 -0.20
N PRO A 166 21.62 -10.09 0.93
CA PRO A 166 21.00 -10.40 2.21
C PRO A 166 19.50 -10.06 2.22
N VAL A 167 19.07 -9.05 1.45
CA VAL A 167 17.66 -8.66 1.37
C VAL A 167 16.85 -9.74 0.69
N LYS A 168 17.36 -10.30 -0.42
CA LYS A 168 16.70 -11.43 -1.10
C LYS A 168 16.62 -12.65 -0.19
N VAL A 169 17.71 -13.03 0.48
CA VAL A 169 17.73 -14.19 1.38
C VAL A 169 16.73 -14.01 2.53
N MET A 170 16.71 -12.84 3.17
CA MET A 170 15.73 -12.54 4.23
C MET A 170 14.29 -12.64 3.72
N ARG A 171 14.02 -12.11 2.53
CA ARG A 171 12.69 -12.18 1.91
C ARG A 171 12.28 -13.61 1.60
N ASP A 172 13.19 -14.44 1.12
CA ASP A 172 12.94 -15.85 0.82
C ASP A 172 12.63 -16.63 2.12
N ILE A 173 13.40 -16.41 3.18
CA ILE A 173 13.16 -16.99 4.51
C ILE A 173 11.80 -16.56 5.07
N ILE A 174 11.44 -15.28 4.98
CA ILE A 174 10.18 -14.73 5.51
C ILE A 174 8.96 -15.15 4.67
N SER A 175 9.13 -15.44 3.37
CA SER A 175 8.01 -15.83 2.50
C SER A 175 7.32 -17.13 2.93
N ILE A 176 8.09 -18.08 3.47
CA ILE A 176 7.60 -19.39 3.91
C ILE A 176 6.59 -19.27 5.07
N PRO A 177 6.93 -18.71 6.25
CA PRO A 177 5.97 -18.58 7.35
C PRO A 177 4.77 -17.71 6.98
N PHE A 178 4.95 -16.65 6.20
CA PHE A 178 3.84 -15.79 5.79
C PHE A 178 2.86 -16.56 4.89
N SER A 179 3.36 -17.42 3.99
CA SER A 179 2.50 -18.29 3.19
C SER A 179 1.76 -19.33 4.04
N SER A 180 2.41 -19.90 5.05
CA SER A 180 1.81 -20.84 6.03
C SER A 180 0.69 -20.19 6.82
N VAL A 181 0.94 -18.97 7.30
CA VAL A 181 -0.06 -18.19 8.05
C VAL A 181 -1.26 -17.85 7.18
N ALA A 182 -1.02 -17.43 5.93
CA ALA A 182 -2.08 -17.01 5.02
C ALA A 182 -2.93 -18.19 4.53
N PHE A 183 -2.30 -19.29 4.11
CA PHE A 183 -2.94 -20.35 3.33
C PHE A 183 -2.85 -21.76 3.95
N GLY A 184 -2.12 -21.91 5.04
CA GLY A 184 -1.82 -23.20 5.67
C GLY A 184 -0.53 -23.85 5.15
N ASP A 185 -0.03 -24.83 5.91
CA ASP A 185 1.24 -25.50 5.64
C ASP A 185 1.25 -26.26 4.31
N GLU A 186 0.10 -26.79 3.89
CA GLU A 186 -0.01 -27.50 2.61
C GLU A 186 0.31 -26.61 1.39
N CYS A 187 0.17 -25.29 1.52
CA CYS A 187 0.38 -24.34 0.43
C CYS A 187 1.83 -23.79 0.37
N CYS A 188 2.65 -24.06 1.37
CA CYS A 188 3.99 -23.47 1.53
C CYS A 188 5.05 -24.05 0.59
N HIS A 189 4.75 -25.18 -0.05
CA HIS A 189 5.65 -25.87 -0.97
C HIS A 189 5.47 -25.42 -2.43
N TYR A 190 4.43 -24.62 -2.70
CA TYR A 190 4.16 -24.10 -4.02
C TYR A 190 5.03 -22.88 -4.28
N ASP A 191 6.06 -23.03 -5.12
CA ASP A 191 6.96 -21.93 -5.48
C ASP A 191 6.23 -20.73 -6.08
N ASP A 192 5.14 -20.95 -6.81
CA ASP A 192 4.29 -19.90 -7.36
C ASP A 192 3.49 -19.15 -6.27
N ILE A 193 3.21 -19.78 -5.12
CA ILE A 193 2.65 -19.10 -3.94
C ILE A 193 3.75 -18.30 -3.22
N LEU A 194 4.93 -18.88 -3.02
CA LEU A 194 6.05 -18.17 -2.40
C LEU A 194 6.48 -16.95 -3.23
N ASP A 195 6.44 -17.05 -4.56
CA ASP A 195 6.72 -15.94 -5.48
C ASP A 195 5.83 -14.71 -5.24
N ILE A 196 4.56 -14.92 -4.87
CA ILE A 196 3.66 -13.83 -4.50
C ILE A 196 4.22 -13.07 -3.31
N PHE A 197 4.58 -13.75 -2.22
CA PHE A 197 5.12 -13.10 -1.02
C PHE A 197 6.49 -12.45 -1.26
N ARG A 198 7.31 -13.03 -2.15
CA ARG A 198 8.60 -12.45 -2.56
C ARG A 198 8.44 -11.17 -3.39
N ASN A 199 7.40 -11.06 -4.22
CA ASN A 199 7.33 -10.00 -5.24
C ASN A 199 6.15 -9.03 -5.08
N LEU A 200 5.22 -9.29 -4.15
CA LEU A 200 4.04 -8.45 -3.92
C LEU A 200 4.45 -7.02 -3.54
N THR A 201 5.34 -6.85 -2.56
CA THR A 201 5.80 -5.53 -2.11
C THR A 201 6.46 -4.74 -3.23
N ALA A 202 7.29 -5.39 -4.05
CA ALA A 202 7.95 -4.75 -5.20
C ALA A 202 6.95 -4.36 -6.30
N SER A 203 5.84 -5.09 -6.42
CA SER A 203 4.76 -4.75 -7.36
C SER A 203 3.94 -3.56 -6.87
N VAL A 204 3.70 -3.45 -5.56
CA VAL A 204 2.99 -2.31 -4.94
C VAL A 204 3.86 -1.06 -4.93
N SER A 205 5.16 -1.16 -4.62
CA SER A 205 6.06 -0.01 -4.52
C SER A 205 6.23 0.75 -5.85
N LYS A 206 6.01 0.10 -7.00
CA LYS A 206 6.00 0.79 -8.30
C LYS A 206 4.97 1.93 -8.36
N LEU A 207 3.87 1.84 -7.59
CA LEU A 207 2.87 2.91 -7.50
C LEU A 207 3.38 4.10 -6.68
N THR A 208 4.28 3.88 -5.72
CA THR A 208 4.80 4.93 -4.84
C THR A 208 6.04 5.62 -5.39
N VAL A 209 6.75 5.00 -6.32
CA VAL A 209 7.96 5.57 -6.95
C VAL A 209 7.62 6.68 -7.95
N ILE A 210 6.43 6.67 -8.55
CA ILE A 210 6.02 7.70 -9.51
C ILE A 210 5.75 9.00 -8.74
N PRO A 211 6.53 10.07 -8.95
CA PRO A 211 6.28 11.32 -8.25
C PRO A 211 4.91 11.89 -8.66
N PRO A 212 4.13 12.45 -7.71
CA PRO A 212 2.78 12.95 -7.99
C PRO A 212 2.77 14.30 -8.72
N LEU A 213 3.43 14.38 -9.88
CA LEU A 213 3.54 15.61 -10.68
C LEU A 213 2.16 16.16 -11.11
N LEU A 214 1.19 15.30 -11.39
CA LEU A 214 -0.17 15.74 -11.75
C LEU A 214 -0.96 16.26 -10.53
N ALA A 215 -0.48 16.05 -9.30
CA ALA A 215 -1.14 16.57 -8.10
C ALA A 215 -1.06 18.10 -7.99
N PHE A 216 -0.12 18.76 -8.68
CA PHE A 216 -0.09 20.23 -8.82
C PHE A 216 -1.42 20.76 -9.39
N ILE A 217 -2.00 20.03 -10.33
CA ILE A 217 -3.34 20.30 -10.87
C ILE A 217 -4.38 19.79 -9.88
N HIS A 218 -4.47 18.47 -9.70
CA HIS A 218 -5.40 17.85 -8.75
C HIS A 218 -4.99 16.40 -8.41
N PRO A 219 -5.05 15.96 -7.14
CA PRO A 219 -4.65 14.60 -6.74
C PRO A 219 -5.40 13.48 -7.49
N TRP A 220 -6.71 13.64 -7.68
CA TRP A 220 -7.53 12.69 -8.45
C TRP A 220 -6.99 12.45 -9.87
N LEU A 221 -6.49 13.49 -10.55
CA LEU A 221 -5.96 13.36 -11.91
C LEU A 221 -4.69 12.48 -11.91
N HIS A 222 -3.82 12.69 -10.92
CA HIS A 222 -2.65 11.85 -10.75
C HIS A 222 -3.03 10.39 -10.50
N GLN A 223 -3.99 10.13 -9.61
CA GLN A 223 -4.48 8.79 -9.32
C GLN A 223 -5.04 8.09 -10.56
N GLN A 224 -5.83 8.78 -11.39
CA GLN A 224 -6.31 8.21 -12.65
C GLN A 224 -5.12 7.82 -13.53
N PHE A 225 -4.16 8.73 -13.72
CA PHE A 225 -3.00 8.48 -14.58
C PHE A 225 -2.18 7.26 -14.14
N ILE A 226 -1.79 7.18 -12.86
CA ILE A 226 -0.93 6.07 -12.39
C ILE A 226 -1.64 4.72 -12.36
N THR A 227 -2.97 4.70 -12.36
CA THR A 227 -3.76 3.47 -12.35
C THR A 227 -4.13 2.96 -13.74
N ILE A 228 -4.01 3.77 -14.80
CA ILE A 228 -4.30 3.37 -16.19
C ILE A 228 -3.60 2.05 -16.57
N PRO A 229 -2.28 1.88 -16.41
CA PRO A 229 -1.61 0.63 -16.79
C PRO A 229 -2.21 -0.60 -16.10
N TYR A 230 -2.59 -0.45 -14.83
CA TYR A 230 -3.17 -1.51 -14.01
C TYR A 230 -4.63 -1.82 -14.35
N ARG A 231 -5.36 -0.87 -14.93
CA ARG A 231 -6.74 -1.11 -15.41
C ARG A 231 -6.75 -1.73 -16.81
N PHE A 232 -5.78 -1.39 -17.65
CA PHE A 232 -5.72 -1.80 -19.07
C PHE A 232 -4.71 -2.94 -19.32
N GLY A 233 -4.76 -3.98 -18.48
CA GLY A 233 -4.11 -5.27 -18.76
C GLY A 233 -2.66 -5.43 -18.30
N TRP A 234 -1.95 -4.36 -17.89
CA TRP A 234 -0.62 -4.48 -17.27
C TRP A 234 -0.69 -4.58 -15.75
N ASN A 235 -1.66 -5.36 -15.28
CA ASN A 235 -1.90 -5.56 -13.87
C ASN A 235 -1.08 -6.76 -13.35
N PRO A 236 0.03 -6.58 -12.61
CA PRO A 236 0.78 -7.71 -12.05
C PRO A 236 -0.06 -8.54 -11.06
N TYR A 237 -1.10 -7.94 -10.47
CA TYR A 237 -1.96 -8.61 -9.49
C TYR A 237 -2.91 -9.63 -10.11
N SER A 238 -3.20 -9.55 -11.42
CA SER A 238 -4.05 -10.56 -12.09
C SER A 238 -3.40 -11.94 -12.04
N LYS A 239 -2.10 -12.03 -12.31
CA LYS A 239 -1.30 -13.26 -12.19
C LYS A 239 -1.31 -13.82 -10.77
N TYR A 240 -1.16 -12.96 -9.76
CA TYR A 240 -1.21 -13.37 -8.36
C TYR A 240 -2.59 -13.91 -7.99
N ARG A 241 -3.66 -13.22 -8.40
CA ARG A 241 -5.05 -13.67 -8.18
C ARG A 241 -5.29 -15.03 -8.83
N GLU A 242 -4.89 -15.22 -10.08
CA GLU A 242 -5.05 -16.49 -10.80
C GLU A 242 -4.30 -17.63 -10.10
N THR A 243 -3.07 -17.37 -9.67
CA THR A 243 -2.24 -18.34 -8.93
C THR A 243 -2.90 -18.73 -7.61
N ILE A 244 -3.39 -17.76 -6.84
CA ILE A 244 -4.11 -18.00 -5.58
C ILE A 244 -5.37 -18.82 -5.86
N ILE A 245 -6.19 -18.45 -6.83
CA ILE A 245 -7.41 -19.21 -7.16
C ILE A 245 -7.05 -20.65 -7.55
N ARG A 246 -6.06 -20.84 -8.42
CA ARG A 246 -5.65 -22.16 -8.90
C ARG A 246 -5.13 -23.09 -7.81
N ARG A 247 -4.33 -22.56 -6.87
CA ARG A 247 -3.68 -23.36 -5.82
C ARG A 247 -4.52 -23.50 -4.56
N ILE A 248 -5.19 -22.44 -4.16
CA ILE A 248 -5.87 -22.36 -2.86
C ILE A 248 -7.32 -22.86 -2.95
N ARG A 249 -8.02 -22.66 -4.09
CA ARG A 249 -9.41 -23.13 -4.23
C ARG A 249 -9.56 -24.64 -3.96
N PRO A 250 -8.73 -25.54 -4.54
CA PRO A 250 -8.86 -26.98 -4.27
C PRO A 250 -8.62 -27.33 -2.80
N VAL A 251 -7.70 -26.62 -2.13
CA VAL A 251 -7.41 -26.80 -0.70
C VAL A 251 -8.63 -26.38 0.14
N ILE A 252 -9.24 -25.25 -0.21
CA ILE A 252 -10.47 -24.77 0.45
C ILE A 252 -11.62 -25.78 0.26
N GLU A 253 -11.85 -26.22 -0.97
CA GLU A 253 -12.90 -27.20 -1.30
C GLU A 253 -12.72 -28.51 -0.55
N LYS A 254 -11.48 -29.02 -0.48
CA LYS A 254 -11.15 -30.20 0.31
C LYS A 254 -11.48 -30.00 1.80
N ARG A 255 -11.05 -28.89 2.41
CA ARG A 255 -11.32 -28.58 3.82
C ARG A 255 -12.84 -28.48 4.09
N LEU A 256 -13.60 -27.90 3.18
CA LEU A 256 -15.07 -27.84 3.29
C LEU A 256 -15.72 -29.22 3.18
N ASN A 257 -15.25 -30.08 2.29
CA ASN A 257 -15.75 -31.44 2.14
C ASN A 257 -15.38 -32.32 3.33
N ASP A 258 -14.15 -32.23 3.83
CA ASP A 258 -13.71 -32.94 5.03
C ASP A 258 -14.53 -32.52 6.24
N ARG A 259 -14.85 -31.22 6.38
CA ARG A 259 -15.75 -30.72 7.42
C ARG A 259 -17.14 -31.34 7.35
N LYS A 260 -17.72 -31.40 6.14
CA LYS A 260 -19.05 -32.02 5.94
C LYS A 260 -19.04 -33.51 6.27
N ARG A 261 -17.95 -34.21 5.93
CA ARG A 261 -17.81 -35.66 6.16
C ARG A 261 -17.56 -36.01 7.62
N LEU A 262 -16.69 -35.24 8.29
CA LEU A 262 -16.21 -35.55 9.64
C LEU A 262 -17.06 -34.89 10.75
N GLY A 263 -17.91 -33.92 10.41
CA GLY A 263 -18.86 -33.34 11.37
C GLY A 263 -18.14 -32.76 12.60
N ASP A 264 -18.49 -33.29 13.77
CA ASP A 264 -17.94 -32.85 15.06
C ASP A 264 -16.49 -33.30 15.29
N ASP A 265 -16.02 -34.33 14.58
CA ASP A 265 -14.63 -34.81 14.65
C ASP A 265 -13.66 -33.96 13.81
N TRP A 266 -14.19 -32.97 13.08
CA TRP A 266 -13.39 -32.16 12.19
C TRP A 266 -12.66 -31.03 12.92
N VAL A 267 -11.32 -31.04 12.81
CA VAL A 267 -10.47 -29.98 13.38
C VAL A 267 -10.17 -28.91 12.33
N ALA A 268 -10.50 -27.66 12.65
CA ALA A 268 -10.27 -26.55 11.75
C ALA A 268 -8.79 -26.19 11.59
N PRO A 269 -8.30 -25.94 10.36
CA PRO A 269 -6.98 -25.38 10.18
C PRO A 269 -6.95 -23.94 10.73
N VAL A 270 -5.81 -23.58 11.32
CA VAL A 270 -5.64 -22.29 12.03
C VAL A 270 -5.31 -21.13 11.07
N SER A 271 -5.17 -21.40 9.76
CA SER A 271 -4.81 -20.41 8.74
C SER A 271 -5.87 -19.33 8.55
N TYR A 272 -5.45 -18.15 8.05
CA TYR A 272 -6.32 -16.99 7.87
C TYR A 272 -7.44 -17.23 6.84
N ASP A 273 -7.11 -17.87 5.71
CA ASP A 273 -8.04 -18.19 4.62
C ASP A 273 -9.27 -18.99 5.07
N TYR A 274 -9.14 -19.80 6.12
CA TYR A 274 -10.22 -20.61 6.66
C TYR A 274 -11.40 -19.78 7.21
N LYS A 275 -11.12 -18.65 7.87
CA LYS A 275 -12.17 -17.78 8.46
C LYS A 275 -12.98 -17.07 7.37
N GLU A 276 -12.35 -16.77 6.23
CA GLU A 276 -12.98 -16.16 5.04
C GLU A 276 -13.66 -17.20 4.12
N MET A 277 -13.61 -18.50 4.41
CA MET A 277 -14.35 -19.49 3.61
C MET A 277 -15.86 -19.27 3.58
N LYS A 278 -16.43 -18.58 4.58
CA LYS A 278 -17.85 -18.20 4.59
C LYS A 278 -18.19 -17.11 3.57
N THR A 279 -17.23 -16.32 3.12
CA THR A 279 -17.42 -15.23 2.13
C THR A 279 -17.06 -15.67 0.70
N PHE A 280 -16.26 -16.72 0.51
CA PHE A 280 -15.99 -17.30 -0.82
C PHE A 280 -17.15 -18.14 -1.39
N GLN A 281 -18.13 -18.52 -0.56
CA GLN A 281 -19.41 -19.04 -1.06
C GLN A 281 -20.25 -17.86 -1.59
N SER A 282 -20.36 -17.75 -2.92
CA SER A 282 -21.18 -16.81 -3.71
C SER A 282 -20.42 -15.63 -4.35
N PRO A 283 -19.92 -15.84 -5.58
CA PRO A 283 -20.26 -14.92 -6.66
C PRO A 283 -21.27 -15.51 -7.67
N GLU A 284 -21.42 -16.83 -7.71
CA GLU A 284 -22.21 -17.53 -8.75
C GLU A 284 -23.67 -17.81 -8.36
N GLN A 285 -24.14 -17.33 -7.20
CA GLN A 285 -25.57 -17.43 -6.81
C GLN A 285 -26.34 -16.10 -6.95
N LYS A 286 -25.82 -15.15 -7.72
CA LYS A 286 -26.54 -13.94 -8.14
C LYS A 286 -26.47 -13.78 -9.65
N LEU A 287 -27.06 -14.75 -10.34
CA LEU A 287 -27.59 -14.61 -11.70
C LEU A 287 -29.09 -14.90 -11.62
#